data_AF-Q2HUM8-F1
#
_entry.id   AF-Q2HUM8-F1
#
_cell.length_a   1.000
_cell.length_b   1.000
_cell.length_c   1.000
_cell.angle_alpha   90.00
_cell.angle_beta   90.00
_cell.angle_gamma   90.00
#
_symmetry.space_group_name_H-M   'P 1'
#
loop_
_entity.id
_entity.type
_entity.pdbx_description
1 polymer ?
#
loop_
_entity_poly.entity_id
_entity_poly.type
_entity_poly.pdbx_seq_one_letter_code
_entity_poly.pdbx_strand_id
1 'polypeptide(L)'
;MYLRCLMFTDPLKWSKAFPWAEYWYNTSYNISAAMTPFKALYGRDLSMLIQRRIAVTATIHLYKAQQTMKHQADKKRRHFEFQLGEHVLVKLQPYQQSSVALRKYQKFGSRNFGSLLTVCSL
;
A
#
# COMPACT_ATOMS: atom_id res chain seq x y z
N MET A 1 6.14 -9.79 -34.11
CA MET A 1 6.18 -10.85 -33.07
C MET A 1 5.23 -10.56 -31.90
N TYR A 2 5.27 -9.38 -31.28
CA TYR A 2 4.50 -9.04 -30.07
C TYR A 2 2.98 -9.30 -30.11
N LEU A 3 2.27 -8.81 -31.14
CA LEU A 3 0.81 -9.00 -31.24
C LEU A 3 0.44 -10.50 -31.36
N ARG A 4 1.19 -11.26 -32.15
CA ARG A 4 0.94 -12.70 -32.33
C ARG A 4 1.13 -13.48 -31.02
N CYS A 5 2.09 -13.08 -30.19
CA CYS A 5 2.29 -13.66 -28.86
C CYS A 5 1.12 -13.37 -27.91
N LEU A 6 0.54 -12.16 -27.94
CA LEU A 6 -0.59 -11.77 -27.09
C LEU A 6 -1.92 -12.38 -27.56
N MET A 7 -2.04 -12.64 -28.85
CA MET A 7 -3.28 -13.09 -29.49
C MET A 7 -3.40 -14.60 -29.62
N PHE A 8 -2.42 -15.37 -29.12
CA PHE A 8 -2.39 -16.83 -29.24
C PHE A 8 -3.62 -17.51 -28.64
N THR A 9 -4.18 -16.95 -27.57
CA THR A 9 -5.33 -17.54 -26.87
C THR A 9 -6.68 -17.15 -27.46
N ASP A 10 -6.84 -15.93 -28.01
CA ASP A 10 -8.12 -15.38 -28.45
C ASP A 10 -7.97 -14.39 -29.63
N PRO A 11 -7.83 -14.83 -30.89
CA PRO A 11 -7.48 -13.98 -32.04
C PRO A 11 -8.47 -12.83 -32.33
N LEU A 12 -9.73 -12.96 -31.91
CA LEU A 12 -10.78 -11.93 -32.13
C LEU A 12 -10.62 -10.69 -31.24
N LYS A 13 -9.83 -10.74 -30.16
CA LYS A 13 -9.66 -9.64 -29.20
C LYS A 13 -8.49 -8.72 -29.55
N TRP A 14 -8.02 -8.74 -30.81
CA TRP A 14 -6.78 -8.07 -31.24
C TRP A 14 -6.78 -6.56 -30.98
N SER A 15 -7.93 -5.92 -31.12
CA SER A 15 -8.11 -4.49 -30.85
C SER A 15 -7.79 -4.13 -29.40
N LYS A 16 -8.13 -5.00 -28.44
CA LYS A 16 -7.80 -4.81 -27.01
C LYS A 16 -6.32 -5.04 -26.72
N ALA A 17 -5.66 -5.93 -27.47
CA ALA A 17 -4.24 -6.22 -27.32
C ALA A 17 -3.33 -5.23 -28.07
N PHE A 18 -3.88 -4.44 -28.98
CA PHE A 18 -3.12 -3.51 -29.80
C PHE A 18 -2.32 -2.48 -28.97
N PRO A 19 -2.90 -1.78 -27.98
CA PRO A 19 -2.13 -0.85 -27.13
C PRO A 19 -1.01 -1.54 -26.36
N TRP A 20 -1.21 -2.80 -25.96
CA TRP A 20 -0.19 -3.58 -25.28
C TRP A 20 0.96 -3.94 -26.23
N ALA A 21 0.65 -4.39 -27.45
CA ALA A 21 1.67 -4.70 -28.44
C ALA A 21 2.50 -3.46 -28.81
N GLU A 22 1.86 -2.30 -28.96
CA GLU A 22 2.53 -1.02 -29.19
C GLU A 22 3.44 -0.64 -28.02
N TYR A 23 2.95 -0.77 -26.78
CA TYR A 23 3.76 -0.52 -25.59
C TYR A 23 5.00 -1.42 -25.56
N TRP A 24 4.84 -2.74 -25.75
CA TRP A 24 5.95 -3.68 -25.77
C TRP A 24 6.97 -3.35 -26.85
N TYR A 25 6.53 -2.98 -28.04
CA TYR A 25 7.41 -2.54 -29.12
C TYR A 25 8.19 -1.28 -28.74
N ASN A 26 7.51 -0.27 -28.20
CA ASN A 26 8.13 1.00 -27.81
C ASN A 26 9.11 0.87 -26.63
N THR A 27 8.90 -0.12 -25.77
CA THR A 27 9.73 -0.39 -24.58
C THR A 27 10.87 -1.38 -24.80
N SER A 28 10.80 -2.21 -25.84
CA SER A 28 11.82 -3.21 -26.13
C SER A 28 13.09 -2.59 -26.69
N TYR A 29 14.25 -3.14 -26.30
CA TYR A 29 15.55 -2.71 -26.81
C TYR A 29 15.72 -3.16 -28.27
N ASN A 30 15.98 -2.21 -29.16
CA ASN A 30 16.32 -2.51 -30.55
C ASN A 30 17.84 -2.52 -30.71
N ILE A 31 18.38 -3.67 -31.13
CA ILE A 31 19.83 -3.88 -31.28
C ILE A 31 20.40 -2.96 -32.37
N SER A 32 19.72 -2.81 -33.52
CA SER A 32 20.23 -2.01 -34.64
C SER A 32 20.31 -0.52 -34.32
N ALA A 33 19.40 -0.02 -33.48
CA ALA A 33 19.39 1.38 -33.03
C ALA A 33 20.16 1.58 -31.71
N ALA A 34 20.63 0.50 -31.08
CA ALA A 34 21.20 0.46 -29.74
C ALA A 34 20.37 1.20 -28.67
N MET A 35 19.04 1.27 -28.85
CA MET A 35 18.12 1.95 -27.94
C MET A 35 16.67 1.48 -28.12
N THR A 36 15.78 1.91 -27.24
CA THR A 36 14.33 1.66 -27.40
C THR A 36 13.72 2.69 -28.38
N PRO A 37 12.70 2.32 -29.19
CA PRO A 37 12.03 3.27 -30.06
C PRO A 37 11.45 4.49 -29.32
N PHE A 38 10.96 4.30 -28.09
CA PHE A 38 10.52 5.39 -27.23
C PHE A 38 11.67 6.37 -26.90
N LYS A 39 12.85 5.85 -26.57
CA LYS A 39 14.03 6.67 -26.28
C LYS A 39 14.49 7.42 -27.53
N ALA A 40 14.43 6.80 -28.70
CA ALA A 40 14.76 7.45 -29.97
C ALA A 40 13.84 8.64 -30.27
N LEU A 41 12.54 8.50 -30.01
CA LEU A 41 11.55 9.54 -30.31
C LEU A 41 11.54 10.69 -29.29
N TYR A 42 11.62 10.37 -28.00
CA TYR A 42 11.42 11.34 -26.92
C TYR A 42 12.71 11.76 -26.20
N GLY A 43 13.84 11.11 -26.50
CA GLY A 43 15.13 11.37 -25.84
C GLY A 43 15.14 11.07 -24.33
N ARG A 44 14.13 10.35 -23.81
CA ARG A 44 13.97 10.08 -22.37
C ARG A 44 13.87 8.60 -22.09
N ASP A 45 14.47 8.16 -20.98
CA ASP A 45 14.33 6.79 -20.50
C ASP A 45 12.96 6.58 -19.85
N LEU A 46 12.27 5.54 -20.33
CA LEU A 46 10.92 5.20 -19.89
C LEU A 46 10.85 4.84 -18.40
N SER A 47 11.92 4.24 -17.86
CA SER A 47 12.04 3.87 -16.45
C SER A 47 11.74 5.07 -15.51
N MET A 48 12.29 6.24 -15.83
CA MET A 48 12.10 7.45 -15.01
C MET A 48 10.64 7.94 -15.03
N LEU A 49 9.97 7.87 -16.18
CA LEU A 49 8.58 8.33 -16.33
C LEU A 49 7.60 7.43 -15.59
N ILE A 50 7.77 6.11 -15.72
CA ILE A 50 6.91 5.13 -15.05
C ILE A 50 7.12 5.21 -13.53
N GLN A 51 8.37 5.26 -13.06
CA GLN A 51 8.68 5.36 -11.63
C GLN A 51 8.08 6.63 -11.01
N ARG A 52 8.23 7.79 -11.67
CA ARG A 52 7.64 9.04 -11.17
C ARG A 52 6.12 8.98 -11.08
N ARG A 53 5.45 8.43 -12.09
CA ARG A 53 3.97 8.32 -12.10
C ARG A 53 3.47 7.38 -11.01
N ILE A 54 4.11 6.22 -10.82
CA ILE A 54 3.74 5.26 -9.77
C ILE A 54 3.96 5.86 -8.38
N ALA A 55 5.06 6.58 -8.17
CA ALA A 55 5.33 7.24 -6.89
C ALA A 55 4.24 8.27 -6.55
N VAL A 56 3.86 9.13 -7.50
CA VAL A 56 2.82 10.15 -7.30
C VAL A 56 1.43 9.53 -7.05
N THR A 57 1.06 8.47 -7.77
CA THR A 57 -0.23 7.82 -7.53
C THR A 57 -0.26 7.10 -6.18
N ALA A 58 0.85 6.47 -5.79
CA ALA A 58 0.97 5.82 -4.49
C ALA A 58 0.85 6.82 -3.33
N THR A 59 1.48 8.00 -3.41
CA THR A 59 1.36 9.02 -2.35
C THR A 59 -0.07 9.52 -2.18
N ILE A 60 -0.78 9.75 -3.30
CA ILE A 60 -2.19 10.18 -3.27
C ILE A 60 -3.08 9.10 -2.62
N HIS A 61 -2.89 7.83 -2.98
CA HIS A 61 -3.67 6.74 -2.39
C HIS A 61 -3.37 6.55 -0.92
N LEU A 62 -2.10 6.64 -0.51
CA LEU A 62 -1.70 6.57 0.90
C LEU A 62 -2.32 7.71 1.71
N TYR A 63 -2.29 8.93 1.20
CA TYR A 63 -2.91 10.08 1.85
C TYR A 63 -4.42 9.86 2.04
N LYS A 64 -5.14 9.43 1.00
CA LYS A 64 -6.58 9.12 1.09
C LYS A 64 -6.89 8.00 2.08
N ALA A 65 -6.06 6.96 2.11
CA ALA A 65 -6.20 5.87 3.07
C ALA A 65 -6.02 6.37 4.51
N GLN A 66 -4.98 7.17 4.77
CA GLN A 66 -4.73 7.78 6.09
C GLN A 66 -5.90 8.66 6.56
N GLN A 67 -6.45 9.50 5.68
CA GLN A 67 -7.60 10.35 6.02
C GLN A 67 -8.84 9.51 6.35
N THR A 68 -9.13 8.49 5.55
CA THR A 68 -10.24 7.58 5.81
C THR A 68 -10.07 6.85 7.15
N MET A 69 -8.87 6.33 7.43
CA MET A 69 -8.56 5.65 8.70
C MET A 69 -8.74 6.59 9.89
N LYS A 70 -8.25 7.84 9.79
CA LYS A 70 -8.42 8.86 10.83
C LYS A 70 -9.89 9.15 11.07
N HIS A 71 -10.66 9.43 10.02
CA HIS A 71 -12.09 9.71 10.12
C HIS A 71 -12.86 8.56 10.79
N GLN A 72 -12.56 7.31 10.43
CA GLN A 72 -13.19 6.14 11.05
C GLN A 72 -12.78 5.94 12.51
N ALA A 73 -11.54 6.25 12.86
CA ALA A 73 -11.05 6.18 14.24
C ALA A 73 -11.72 7.27 15.10
N ASP A 74 -11.78 8.50 14.60
CA ASP A 74 -12.37 9.64 15.29
C ASP A 74 -13.88 9.46 15.50
N LYS A 75 -14.60 8.86 14.53
CA LYS A 75 -16.03 8.52 14.68
C LYS A 75 -16.32 7.62 15.89
N LYS A 76 -15.37 6.78 16.29
CA LYS A 76 -15.50 5.83 17.41
C LYS A 76 -14.83 6.32 18.70
N ARG A 77 -14.13 7.46 18.67
CA ARG A 77 -13.57 8.06 19.87
C ARG A 77 -14.69 8.60 20.73
N ARG A 78 -14.63 8.28 22.02
CA ARG A 78 -15.45 8.89 23.07
C ARG A 78 -14.48 9.51 24.05
N HIS A 79 -14.77 10.74 24.47
CA HIS A 79 -14.07 11.34 25.60
C HIS A 79 -14.54 10.60 26.85
N PHE A 80 -13.58 10.08 27.61
CA PHE A 80 -13.81 9.43 28.88
C PHE A 80 -12.83 10.07 29.86
N GLU A 81 -13.37 10.77 30.85
CA GLU A 81 -12.58 11.30 31.96
C GLU A 81 -12.51 10.22 33.03
N PHE A 82 -11.29 9.88 33.45
CA PHE A 82 -11.07 8.90 34.50
C PHE A 82 -10.77 9.62 35.81
N GLN A 83 -11.34 9.12 36.91
CA GLN A 83 -11.01 9.65 38.22
C GLN A 83 -9.67 9.10 38.71
N LEU A 84 -8.92 9.93 39.44
CA LEU A 84 -7.67 9.49 40.06
C LEU A 84 -7.94 8.31 40.99
N GLY A 85 -7.20 7.22 40.80
CA GLY A 85 -7.38 5.98 41.56
C GLY A 85 -8.33 4.95 40.94
N GLU A 86 -8.99 5.24 39.82
CA GLU A 86 -9.79 4.22 39.11
C GLU A 86 -8.89 3.18 38.41
N HIS A 87 -9.31 1.91 38.48
CA HIS A 87 -8.66 0.82 37.77
C HIS A 87 -9.19 0.71 36.34
N VAL A 88 -8.31 0.85 35.35
CA VAL A 88 -8.65 0.75 33.94
C VAL A 88 -7.88 -0.41 33.30
N LEU A 89 -8.55 -1.13 32.40
CA LEU A 89 -7.92 -2.17 31.59
C LEU A 89 -7.50 -1.61 30.24
N VAL A 90 -6.21 -1.75 29.90
CA VAL A 90 -5.68 -1.29 28.62
C VAL A 90 -5.76 -2.41 27.58
N LYS A 91 -6.37 -2.10 26.44
CA LYS A 91 -6.51 -3.01 25.32
C LYS A 91 -5.30 -2.89 24.39
N LEU A 92 -4.35 -3.80 24.52
CA LEU A 92 -3.14 -3.80 23.69
C LEU A 92 -3.38 -4.48 22.34
N GLN A 93 -2.51 -4.18 21.38
CA GLN A 93 -2.36 -4.97 20.16
C GLN A 93 -1.12 -5.85 20.30
N PRO A 94 -1.26 -7.14 20.67
CA PRO A 94 -0.14 -7.99 21.08
C PRO A 94 0.94 -8.16 20.00
N TYR A 95 0.57 -8.07 18.72
CA TYR A 95 1.50 -8.22 17.60
C TYR A 95 2.32 -6.94 17.32
N GLN A 96 1.84 -5.78 17.78
CA GLN A 96 2.49 -4.48 17.55
C GLN A 96 3.25 -3.99 18.79
N GLN A 97 2.88 -4.45 20.00
CA GLN A 97 3.38 -3.96 21.28
C GLN A 97 3.95 -5.11 22.12
N SER A 98 5.11 -5.65 21.71
CA SER A 98 5.78 -6.78 22.37
C SER A 98 6.52 -6.38 23.65
N SER A 99 6.84 -5.10 23.83
CA SER A 99 7.61 -4.58 24.98
C SER A 99 6.86 -4.68 26.31
N VAL A 100 5.52 -4.66 26.27
CA VAL A 100 4.67 -4.61 27.48
C VAL A 100 4.47 -6.01 28.07
N ALA A 101 4.59 -7.07 27.26
CA ALA A 101 4.53 -8.46 27.73
C ALA A 101 4.97 -9.48 26.68
N LEU A 102 5.91 -10.33 27.06
CA LEU A 102 6.30 -11.50 26.29
C LEU A 102 5.33 -12.65 26.57
N ARG A 103 4.45 -12.97 25.61
CA ARG A 103 3.55 -14.12 25.69
C ARG A 103 4.03 -15.22 24.76
N LYS A 104 4.12 -16.45 25.27
CA LYS A 104 4.46 -17.66 24.49
C LYS A 104 3.49 -17.91 23.33
N TYR A 105 2.21 -17.55 23.50
CA TYR A 105 1.16 -17.68 22.48
C TYR A 105 0.38 -16.36 22.32
N GLN A 106 0.70 -15.57 21.29
CA GLN A 106 0.08 -14.25 21.07
C GLN A 106 -1.39 -14.32 20.64
N LYS A 107 -1.80 -15.38 19.93
CA LYS A 107 -3.14 -15.49 19.32
C LYS A 107 -4.24 -15.89 20.32
N PHE A 108 -3.88 -16.56 21.43
CA PHE A 108 -4.81 -17.07 22.43
C PHE A 108 -4.77 -16.32 23.78
N GLY A 109 -3.96 -15.25 23.89
CA GLY A 109 -3.88 -14.49 25.14
C GLY A 109 -5.00 -13.46 25.29
N SER A 110 -5.40 -13.15 26.53
CA SER A 110 -6.38 -12.09 26.84
C SER A 110 -6.01 -10.75 26.19
N ARG A 111 -6.95 -10.13 25.48
CA ARG A 111 -6.72 -8.88 24.75
C ARG A 111 -6.55 -7.65 25.65
N ASN A 112 -7.05 -7.74 26.88
CA ASN A 112 -6.93 -6.70 27.88
C ASN A 112 -5.77 -7.05 28.82
N PHE A 113 -4.85 -6.11 29.02
CA PHE A 113 -3.80 -6.20 30.02
C PHE A 113 -4.29 -5.64 31.36
N GLY A 114 -3.67 -6.14 32.45
CA GLY A 114 -4.14 -6.03 33.84
C GLY A 114 -4.57 -4.64 34.31
N SER A 115 -5.21 -4.58 35.49
CA SER A 115 -5.75 -3.35 36.04
C SER A 115 -4.62 -2.35 36.32
N LEU A 116 -4.60 -1.26 35.55
CA LEU A 116 -3.70 -0.13 35.78
C LEU A 116 -4.45 0.93 36.56
N LEU A 117 -3.79 1.50 37.58
CA LEU A 117 -4.34 2.62 38.35
C LEU A 117 -4.14 3.91 37.55
N THR A 118 -5.19 4.71 37.46
CA THR A 118 -5.13 6.03 36.83
C THR A 118 -4.37 6.98 37.75
N VAL A 119 -3.15 7.37 37.35
CA VAL A 119 -2.24 8.22 38.16
C VAL A 119 -2.33 9.71 37.77
N CYS A 120 -2.90 10.02 36.61
CA CYS A 120 -3.22 11.37 36.13
C CYS A 120 -4.49 11.35 35.28
N SER A 121 -5.34 12.38 35.41
CA SER A 121 -6.43 12.65 34.46
C SER A 121 -5.82 13.27 33.19
N LEU A 122 -6.22 12.76 32.01
CA LEU A 122 -5.72 13.16 30.68
C LEU A 122 -6.73 14.06 29.98
#